data_AF-A0A0N9MRH2-F1
#
_entry.id   AF-A0A0N9MRH2-F1
#
_cell.length_a   1.000
_cell.length_b   1.000
_cell.length_c   1.000
_cell.angle_alpha   90.00
_cell.angle_beta   90.00
_cell.angle_gamma   90.00
#
_symmetry.space_group_name_H-M   'P 1'
#
loop_
_entity.id
_entity.type
_entity.pdbx_description
1 polymer ?
#
loop_
_entity_poly.entity_id
_entity_poly.type
_entity_poly.pdbx_seq_one_letter_code
_entity_poly.pdbx_strand_id
1 'polypeptide(L)'
;MTDSNPPRPGPSPAALAADAAIRNAGPGEPREHPSIIAAEELLVEAAMVRETADDEFDLGALARQAEVLTQAHDRLSAALEDAGRG
;
A
#
# COMPACT_ATOMS: atom_id res chain seq x y z
N MET A 1 23.34 -22.46 46.42
CA MET A 1 22.05 -22.06 45.82
C MET A 1 22.21 -22.17 44.32
N THR A 2 21.78 -23.28 43.72
CA THR A 2 21.86 -23.51 42.27
C THR A 2 20.55 -23.07 41.63
N ASP A 3 20.56 -21.90 40.99
CA ASP A 3 19.47 -21.41 40.16
C ASP A 3 19.25 -22.37 38.99
N SER A 4 18.13 -23.09 39.02
CA SER A 4 17.68 -23.92 37.91
C SER A 4 16.83 -23.05 36.97
N ASN A 5 17.47 -22.49 35.94
CA ASN A 5 16.77 -21.79 34.86
C ASN A 5 15.99 -22.84 34.03
N PRO A 6 14.65 -22.84 34.01
CA PRO A 6 13.90 -23.83 33.23
C PRO A 6 14.15 -23.61 31.72
N PRO A 7 14.26 -24.69 30.92
CA PRO A 7 14.39 -24.55 29.48
C PRO A 7 13.17 -23.84 28.93
N ARG A 8 13.39 -22.71 28.23
CA ARG A 8 12.31 -22.00 27.52
C ARG A 8 11.68 -22.99 26.52
N PRO A 9 10.36 -23.20 26.57
CA PRO A 9 9.68 -24.01 25.56
C PRO A 9 9.99 -23.46 24.17
N GLY A 10 10.39 -24.34 23.26
CA GLY A 10 10.59 -23.98 21.86
C GLY A 10 9.29 -23.45 21.22
N PRO A 11 9.39 -22.81 20.04
CA PRO A 11 8.22 -22.29 19.33
C PRO A 11 7.20 -23.41 19.10
N SER A 12 5.92 -23.09 19.33
CA SER A 12 4.85 -24.05 19.12
C SER A 12 4.74 -24.42 17.63
N PRO A 13 4.17 -25.60 17.30
CA PRO A 13 3.90 -25.96 15.91
C PRO A 13 3.09 -24.90 15.15
N ALA A 14 2.16 -24.22 15.82
CA ALA A 14 1.39 -23.12 15.24
C ALA A 14 2.27 -21.90 14.92
N ALA A 15 3.22 -21.55 15.79
CA ALA A 15 4.16 -20.46 15.54
C ALA A 15 5.08 -20.78 14.36
N LEU A 16 5.55 -22.03 14.25
CA LEU A 16 6.36 -22.48 13.11
C LEU A 16 5.56 -22.49 11.79
N ALA A 17 4.28 -22.87 11.83
CA ALA A 17 3.40 -22.83 10.66
C ALA A 17 3.11 -21.39 10.21
N ALA A 18 2.86 -20.46 11.14
CA ALA A 18 2.67 -19.05 10.82
C ALA A 18 3.94 -18.42 10.22
N ASP A 19 5.11 -18.70 10.81
CA ASP A 19 6.41 -18.24 10.29
C ASP A 19 6.75 -18.83 8.93
N ALA A 20 6.40 -20.10 8.69
CA ALA A 20 6.51 -20.72 7.37
C ALA A 20 5.51 -20.12 6.35
N ALA A 21 4.30 -19.77 6.78
CA ALA A 21 3.32 -19.11 5.91
C ALA A 21 3.76 -17.71 5.51
N ILE A 22 4.34 -16.93 6.44
CA ILE A 22 4.89 -15.60 6.16
C ILE A 22 6.06 -15.68 5.19
N ARG A 23 6.98 -16.65 5.37
CA ARG A 23 8.13 -16.83 4.47
C ARG A 23 7.77 -17.39 3.10
N ASN A 24 6.69 -18.17 3.00
CA ASN A 24 6.18 -18.72 1.74
C ASN A 24 5.12 -17.85 1.08
N ALA A 25 4.62 -16.81 1.77
CA ALA A 25 3.86 -15.76 1.13
C ALA A 25 4.83 -15.08 0.16
N GLY A 26 4.69 -15.41 -1.12
CA GLY A 26 5.39 -14.70 -2.18
C GLY A 26 5.05 -13.21 -2.12
N PRO A 27 5.82 -12.34 -2.81
CA PRO A 27 5.41 -10.96 -2.97
C PRO A 27 3.96 -10.97 -3.49
N GLY A 28 3.05 -10.35 -2.74
CA GLY A 28 1.64 -10.28 -3.11
C GLY A 28 1.50 -9.73 -4.52
N GLU A 29 0.40 -10.06 -5.21
CA GLU A 29 0.12 -9.50 -6.53
C GLU A 29 0.25 -7.97 -6.44
N PRO A 30 1.15 -7.31 -7.21
CA PRO A 30 1.41 -5.88 -7.03
C PRO A 30 0.12 -5.04 -7.15
N ARG A 31 -0.82 -5.50 -7.98
CA ARG A 31 -2.14 -4.88 -8.15
C ARG A 31 -3.02 -4.90 -6.89
N GLU A 32 -2.80 -5.85 -6.00
CA GLU A 32 -3.50 -5.95 -4.72
C GLU A 32 -2.83 -5.10 -3.62
N HIS A 33 -1.70 -4.43 -3.94
CA HIS A 33 -1.04 -3.57 -2.98
C HIS A 33 -1.95 -2.39 -2.59
N PRO A 34 -2.18 -2.13 -1.29
CA PRO A 34 -3.13 -1.10 -0.84
C PRO A 34 -2.87 0.29 -1.44
N SER A 35 -1.60 0.65 -1.63
CA SER A 35 -1.22 1.93 -2.25
C SER A 35 -1.55 2.01 -3.75
N ILE A 36 -1.56 0.87 -4.47
CA ILE A 36 -1.96 0.83 -5.88
C ILE A 36 -3.47 0.98 -5.98
N ILE A 37 -4.23 0.28 -5.14
CA ILE A 37 -5.70 0.41 -5.07
C ILE A 37 -6.10 1.86 -4.78
N ALA A 38 -5.47 2.50 -3.77
CA ALA A 38 -5.75 3.88 -3.43
C ALA A 38 -5.38 4.88 -4.56
N ALA A 39 -4.32 4.59 -5.33
CA ALA A 39 -3.96 5.41 -6.49
C ALA A 39 -4.95 5.24 -7.65
N GLU A 40 -5.46 4.03 -7.89
CA GLU A 40 -6.50 3.78 -8.90
C GLU A 40 -7.79 4.55 -8.58
N GLU A 41 -8.23 4.57 -7.32
CA GLU A 41 -9.40 5.35 -6.89
C GLU A 41 -9.24 6.85 -7.20
N LEU A 42 -8.06 7.42 -6.91
CA LEU A 42 -7.75 8.83 -7.21
C LEU A 42 -7.70 9.09 -8.73
N LEU A 43 -7.18 8.15 -9.52
CA LEU A 43 -7.17 8.26 -10.98
C LEU A 43 -8.58 8.22 -11.57
N VAL A 44 -9.49 7.44 -10.99
CA VAL A 44 -10.90 7.44 -11.36
C VAL A 44 -11.55 8.78 -11.01
N GLU A 45 -11.28 9.34 -9.83
CA GLU A 45 -11.77 10.69 -9.47
C GLU A 45 -11.27 11.76 -10.45
N ALA A 46 -9.99 11.73 -10.81
CA ALA A 46 -9.41 12.65 -11.79
C ALA A 46 -10.06 12.51 -13.18
N ALA A 47 -10.40 11.28 -13.59
CA ALA A 47 -11.09 11.04 -14.85
C ALA A 47 -12.53 11.58 -14.83
N MET A 48 -13.25 11.42 -13.71
CA MET A 48 -14.59 11.99 -13.55
C MET A 48 -14.55 13.52 -13.64
N VAL A 49 -13.63 14.18 -12.93
CA VAL A 49 -13.48 15.65 -12.99
C VAL A 49 -13.25 16.13 -14.42
N ARG A 50 -12.47 15.39 -15.21
CA ARG A 50 -12.24 15.68 -16.63
C ARG A 50 -13.52 15.53 -17.47
N GLU A 51 -14.29 14.47 -17.24
CA GLU A 51 -15.54 14.23 -17.96
C GLU A 51 -16.61 15.30 -17.64
N THR A 52 -16.70 15.77 -16.41
CA THR A 52 -17.67 16.83 -16.05
C THR A 52 -17.36 18.19 -16.68
N ALA A 53 -16.14 18.40 -17.17
CA ALA A 53 -15.74 19.64 -17.84
C ALA A 53 -16.19 19.70 -19.33
N ASP A 54 -16.67 18.58 -19.90
CA ASP A 54 -17.53 18.47 -21.10
C ASP A 54 -17.17 19.41 -22.30
N ASP A 55 -15.87 19.65 -22.55
CA ASP A 55 -15.24 20.51 -23.59
C ASP A 55 -15.10 22.03 -23.30
N GLU A 56 -15.51 22.54 -22.13
CA GLU A 56 -15.20 23.92 -21.72
C GLU A 56 -13.90 23.97 -20.91
N PHE A 57 -13.01 24.92 -21.22
CA PHE A 57 -11.71 25.04 -20.55
C PHE A 57 -11.90 25.56 -19.12
N ASP A 58 -12.24 24.67 -18.19
CA ASP A 58 -12.45 24.97 -16.78
C ASP A 58 -11.12 24.87 -16.00
N LEU A 59 -10.53 26.03 -15.69
CA LEU A 59 -9.32 26.14 -14.89
C LEU A 59 -9.49 25.62 -13.45
N GLY A 60 -10.71 25.66 -12.90
CA GLY A 60 -11.02 25.10 -11.59
C GLY A 60 -11.04 23.57 -11.60
N ALA A 61 -11.66 22.98 -12.63
CA ALA A 61 -11.61 21.53 -12.84
C ALA A 61 -10.17 21.04 -13.07
N LEU A 62 -9.38 21.78 -13.87
CA LEU A 62 -7.96 21.45 -14.10
C LEU A 62 -7.13 21.53 -12.82
N ALA A 63 -7.34 22.56 -11.98
CA ALA A 63 -6.65 22.69 -10.69
C ALA A 63 -6.98 21.52 -9.76
N ARG A 64 -8.26 21.12 -9.68
CA ARG A 64 -8.70 19.98 -8.88
C ARG A 64 -8.12 18.67 -9.42
N GLN A 65 -8.09 18.48 -10.73
CA GLN A 65 -7.48 17.30 -11.35
C GLN A 65 -5.98 17.22 -11.02
N ALA A 66 -5.26 18.35 -11.06
CA ALA A 66 -3.85 18.41 -10.70
C ALA A 66 -3.60 18.07 -9.22
N GLU A 67 -4.45 18.53 -8.30
CA GLU A 67 -4.38 18.16 -6.89
C GLU A 67 -4.58 16.67 -6.67
N VAL A 68 -5.58 16.07 -7.30
CA VAL A 68 -5.88 14.62 -7.17
C VAL A 68 -4.73 13.78 -7.71
N LEU A 69 -4.16 14.17 -8.87
CA LEU A 69 -2.99 13.49 -9.44
C LEU A 69 -1.74 13.62 -8.55
N THR A 70 -1.53 14.78 -7.93
CA THR A 70 -0.43 14.99 -6.98
C THR A 70 -0.58 14.07 -5.77
N GLN A 71 -1.79 13.95 -5.22
CA GLN A 71 -2.06 13.04 -4.10
C GLN A 71 -1.82 11.56 -4.46
N ALA A 72 -2.16 11.15 -5.68
CA ALA A 72 -1.91 9.80 -6.17
C ALA A 72 -0.41 9.54 -6.30
N HIS A 73 0.33 10.48 -6.88
CA HIS A 73 1.78 10.42 -7.00
C HIS A 73 2.47 10.32 -5.64
N ASP A 74 2.08 11.14 -4.66
CA ASP A 74 2.69 11.14 -3.32
C ASP A 74 2.46 9.82 -2.59
N ARG A 75 1.26 9.23 -2.70
CA ARG A 75 0.97 7.90 -2.15
C ARG A 75 1.82 6.80 -2.77
N LEU A 76 1.98 6.82 -4.10
CA LEU A 76 2.82 5.84 -4.80
C LEU A 76 4.30 6.02 -4.44
N SER A 77 4.77 7.26 -4.32
CA SER A 77 6.15 7.57 -3.95
C SER A 77 6.46 7.11 -2.53
N ALA A 78 5.56 7.39 -1.57
CA ALA A 78 5.70 6.92 -0.20
C ALA A 78 5.72 5.38 -0.11
N ALA A 79 4.90 4.70 -0.91
CA ALA A 79 4.88 3.24 -0.96
C ALA A 79 6.18 2.66 -1.53
N LEU A 80 6.76 3.30 -2.56
CA LEU A 80 8.05 2.90 -3.13
C LEU A 80 9.21 3.13 -2.16
N GLU A 81 9.19 4.23 -1.39
CA GLU A 81 10.19 4.50 -0.36
C GLU A 81 10.13 3.47 0.78
N ASP A 82 8.94 3.07 1.21
CA ASP A 82 8.75 2.05 2.24
C ASP A 82 9.25 0.68 1.75
N ALA A 83 8.88 0.29 0.53
CA ALA A 83 9.34 -0.95 -0.09
C ALA A 83 10.87 -0.99 -0.32
N GLY A 84 11.51 0.16 -0.55
CA GLY A 84 12.96 0.27 -0.77
C GLY A 84 13.80 0.30 0.52
N ARG A 85 13.18 0.46 1.70
CA ARG A 85 13.87 0.44 3.01
C ARG A 85 13.79 -0.91 3.74
N GLY A 86 13.10 -1.90 3.14
CA GLY A 86 12.96 -3.28 3.64
C GLY A 86 14.12 -4.20 3.31
#